data_AF-H1VR91-F1
#
_entry.id   AF-H1VR91-F1
#
_cell.length_a   1.000
_cell.length_b   1.000
_cell.length_c   1.000
_cell.angle_alpha   90.00
_cell.angle_beta   90.00
_cell.angle_gamma   90.00
#
_symmetry.space_group_name_H-M   'P 1'
#
loop_
_entity.id
_entity.type
_entity.pdbx_description
1 polymer ?
#
loop_
_entity_poly.entity_id
_entity_poly.type
_entity_poly.pdbx_seq_one_letter_code
_entity_poly.pdbx_strand_id
1 'polypeptide(L)'
;MAATLKQLVEVLRNPELPYSQWNAQFAALHSRMPQKLDSQFSQIVDRAKTRHADFPAKPLHKAFHRFLEENVAAGDADMLKTTLAPLTDVLNAYSEGQKAHELNIVKELLASYIEIERLFTGYGTQEDSVILKLRDQNKDDIRKVVQTVLSHSRVGAKSSLILAILEEYRPNKPNVGNVAKYLRPALQELTELQSSRTTSKVSLKAREIMIQCSLPSLEERTAQMEHILRSSVVESRYGEASWDHREPSLEVIKEVVDSKYTVFDVLTLFFAHEDPYVSVAALEVYVRRAYRAYILKQIEYHSDESDTPLFVTWDFALRKIGQSEYGLPLQSAAPSSPATPSASGGSFDFKRIHSISDMSYLNHKWDSEPNRKGVIVPVKYLDDAEDLLGKALETLALSDKARKRSTPGLIPDLSGKRKPTTAKVDSDELSAVINVAVRDAESKSDQEILSRIVPIVEQFKEDLLNRNVRRITFICGRNDGAYPGYYTFRGPEPSTATSATLPVPSFVPVVSVMRSPPPST
;
A
#
# COMPACT_ATOMS: atom_id res chain seq x y z
N MET A 1 15.24 -31.07 -8.72
CA MET A 1 15.59 -29.65 -8.49
C MET A 1 14.47 -28.90 -7.76
N ALA A 2 13.24 -28.85 -8.28
CA ALA A 2 12.16 -28.10 -7.59
C ALA A 2 11.76 -28.69 -6.22
N ALA A 3 11.66 -30.02 -6.09
CA ALA A 3 11.30 -30.67 -4.83
C ALA A 3 12.38 -30.46 -3.73
N THR A 4 13.66 -30.60 -4.09
CA THR A 4 14.79 -30.42 -3.16
C THR A 4 14.92 -28.97 -2.70
N LEU A 5 14.65 -27.99 -3.58
CA LEU A 5 14.63 -26.57 -3.19
C LEU A 5 13.51 -26.29 -2.18
N LYS A 6 12.32 -26.86 -2.39
CA LYS A 6 11.21 -26.73 -1.43
C LYS A 6 11.55 -27.34 -0.07
N GLN A 7 12.14 -28.53 -0.06
CA GLN A 7 12.60 -29.17 1.17
C GLN A 7 13.68 -28.34 1.88
N LEU A 8 14.62 -27.74 1.14
CA LEU A 8 15.62 -26.84 1.72
C LEU A 8 14.96 -25.63 2.39
N VAL A 9 14.02 -24.98 1.70
CA VAL A 9 13.29 -23.83 2.26
C VAL A 9 12.46 -24.22 3.49
N GLU A 10 11.83 -25.39 3.48
CA GLU A 10 11.09 -25.94 4.62
C GLU A 10 11.99 -26.18 5.84
N VAL A 11 13.16 -26.79 5.63
CA VAL A 11 14.15 -27.01 6.69
C VAL A 11 14.68 -25.69 7.24
N LEU A 12 15.02 -24.73 6.38
CA LEU A 12 15.51 -23.40 6.80
C LEU A 12 14.47 -22.60 7.60
N ARG A 13 13.18 -22.81 7.32
CA ARG A 13 12.06 -22.18 8.03
C ARG A 13 11.66 -22.90 9.32
N ASN A 14 12.21 -24.08 9.60
CA ASN A 14 11.93 -24.81 10.83
C ASN A 14 12.72 -24.21 12.03
N PRO A 15 12.04 -23.70 13.08
CA PRO A 15 12.71 -23.08 14.24
C PRO A 15 13.59 -24.04 15.05
N GLU A 16 13.43 -25.35 14.89
CA GLU A 16 14.27 -26.37 15.53
C GLU A 16 15.64 -26.55 14.83
N LEU A 17 15.82 -26.05 13.60
CA LEU A 17 17.08 -26.18 12.85
C LEU A 17 18.32 -25.67 13.61
N PRO A 18 18.34 -24.42 14.14
CA PRO A 18 19.51 -23.93 14.88
C PRO A 18 19.82 -24.77 16.12
N TYR A 19 18.80 -25.24 16.84
CA TYR A 19 18.98 -26.13 17.99
C TYR A 19 19.56 -27.48 17.58
N SER A 20 19.09 -28.05 16.48
CA SER A 20 19.61 -29.32 15.95
C SER A 20 21.07 -29.19 15.50
N GLN A 21 21.43 -28.12 14.79
CA GLN A 21 22.79 -27.87 14.34
C GLN A 21 23.74 -27.63 15.53
N TRP A 22 23.29 -26.83 16.51
CA TRP A 22 24.02 -26.63 17.76
C TRP A 22 24.26 -27.96 18.48
N ASN A 23 23.22 -28.76 18.71
CA ASN A 23 23.34 -30.03 19.44
C ASN A 23 24.28 -31.02 18.75
N ALA A 24 24.27 -31.09 17.42
CA ALA A 24 25.18 -31.95 16.66
C ALA A 24 26.65 -31.59 16.88
N GLN A 25 26.99 -30.29 16.87
CA GLN A 25 28.36 -29.82 17.11
C GLN A 25 28.73 -29.87 18.60
N PHE A 26 27.79 -29.51 19.47
CA PHE A 26 27.98 -29.43 20.92
C PHE A 26 28.26 -30.80 21.53
N ALA A 27 27.51 -31.83 21.13
CA ALA A 27 27.74 -33.20 21.60
C ALA A 27 29.14 -33.74 21.26
N ALA A 28 29.68 -33.36 20.10
CA ALA A 28 31.03 -33.75 19.68
C ALA A 28 32.14 -33.00 20.44
N LEU A 29 31.84 -31.80 20.95
CA LEU A 29 32.80 -30.91 21.60
C LEU A 29 32.71 -30.89 23.13
N HIS A 30 31.73 -31.57 23.71
CA HIS A 30 31.48 -31.63 25.16
C HIS A 30 32.73 -32.02 25.98
N SER A 31 33.51 -33.01 25.52
CA SER A 31 34.74 -33.45 26.20
C SER A 31 35.95 -32.52 26.00
N ARG A 32 35.89 -31.62 25.02
CA ARG A 32 36.99 -30.72 24.63
C ARG A 32 36.82 -29.30 25.17
N MET A 33 35.72 -29.02 25.85
CA MET A 33 35.37 -27.72 26.40
C MET A 33 35.58 -27.70 27.93
N PRO A 34 35.98 -26.57 28.52
CA PRO A 34 35.96 -26.41 29.98
C PRO A 34 34.55 -26.63 30.55
N GLN A 35 34.43 -27.46 31.58
CA GLN A 35 33.13 -27.85 32.17
C GLN A 35 32.25 -26.66 32.60
N LYS A 36 32.88 -25.58 33.08
CA LYS A 36 32.15 -24.35 33.43
C LYS A 36 31.43 -23.75 32.23
N LEU A 37 32.10 -23.64 31.08
CA LEU A 37 31.52 -23.08 29.86
C LEU A 37 30.43 -24.01 29.29
N ASP A 38 30.68 -25.31 29.31
CA ASP A 38 29.73 -26.33 28.85
C ASP A 38 28.40 -26.28 29.63
N SER A 39 28.48 -26.20 30.97
CA SER A 39 27.30 -26.08 31.83
C SER A 39 26.54 -24.77 31.59
N GLN A 40 27.24 -23.66 31.32
CA GLN A 40 26.61 -22.37 31.02
C GLN A 40 25.88 -22.40 29.67
N PHE A 41 26.49 -22.96 28.63
CA PHE A 41 25.85 -23.11 27.33
C PHE A 41 24.60 -23.98 27.41
N SER A 42 24.68 -25.14 28.07
CA SER A 42 23.53 -26.04 28.26
C SER A 42 22.36 -25.32 28.95
N GLN A 43 22.64 -24.59 30.05
CA GLN A 43 21.60 -23.84 30.77
C GLN A 43 20.94 -22.74 29.92
N ILE A 44 21.70 -22.05 29.06
CA ILE A 44 21.18 -21.00 28.18
C ILE A 44 20.26 -21.62 27.11
N VAL A 45 20.70 -22.71 26.48
CA VAL A 45 19.96 -23.39 25.41
C VAL A 45 18.69 -24.04 25.96
N ASP A 46 18.78 -24.77 27.07
CA ASP A 46 17.63 -25.47 27.67
C ASP A 46 16.55 -24.48 28.12
N ARG A 47 16.96 -23.32 28.66
CA ARG A 47 16.03 -22.26 29.06
C ARG A 47 15.29 -21.66 27.86
N ALA A 48 16.01 -21.41 26.76
CA ALA A 48 15.38 -20.88 25.55
C ALA A 48 14.42 -21.89 24.93
N LYS A 49 14.83 -23.17 24.86
CA LYS A 49 14.00 -24.26 24.34
C LYS A 49 12.73 -24.49 25.16
N THR A 50 12.83 -24.49 26.49
CA THR A 50 11.67 -24.66 27.39
C THR A 50 10.65 -23.52 27.25
N ARG A 51 11.09 -22.33 26.86
CA ARG A 51 10.24 -21.16 26.65
C ARG A 51 9.70 -21.04 25.23
N HIS A 52 10.00 -22.01 24.35
CA HIS A 52 9.71 -21.93 22.91
C HIS A 52 10.20 -20.61 22.29
N ALA A 53 11.34 -20.12 22.76
CA ALA A 53 11.95 -18.89 22.27
C ALA A 53 12.91 -19.16 21.10
N ASP A 54 13.21 -18.12 20.34
CA ASP A 54 14.23 -18.17 19.30
C ASP A 54 15.59 -18.60 19.85
N PHE A 55 16.39 -19.22 18.98
CA PHE A 55 17.71 -19.71 19.36
C PHE A 55 18.59 -18.59 19.95
N PRO A 56 19.16 -18.77 21.16
CA PRO A 56 19.83 -17.70 21.90
C PRO A 56 21.27 -17.45 21.43
N ALA A 57 21.47 -17.15 20.13
CA ALA A 57 22.79 -16.93 19.54
C ALA A 57 23.58 -15.80 20.22
N LYS A 58 22.96 -14.63 20.44
CA LYS A 58 23.62 -13.47 21.08
C LYS A 58 24.00 -13.72 22.55
N PRO A 59 23.10 -14.28 23.40
CA PRO A 59 23.48 -14.69 24.75
C PRO A 59 24.63 -15.70 24.80
N LEU A 60 24.65 -16.69 23.90
CA LEU A 60 25.72 -17.69 23.82
C LEU A 60 27.05 -17.05 23.41
N HIS A 61 27.03 -16.16 22.41
CA HIS A 61 28.21 -15.35 22.04
C HIS A 61 28.75 -14.54 23.22
N LYS A 62 27.87 -13.85 23.95
CA LYS A 62 28.26 -13.05 25.12
C LYS A 62 28.84 -13.92 26.24
N ALA A 63 28.25 -15.08 26.51
CA ALA A 63 28.75 -16.03 27.49
C ALA A 63 30.15 -16.56 27.08
N PHE A 64 30.33 -16.84 25.79
CA PHE A 64 31.62 -17.30 25.26
C PHE A 64 32.72 -16.24 25.43
N HIS A 65 32.45 -15.01 24.99
CA HIS A 65 33.41 -13.90 25.11
C HIS A 65 33.76 -13.60 26.57
N ARG A 66 32.76 -13.55 27.44
CA ARG A 66 32.97 -13.34 28.88
C ARG A 66 33.83 -14.44 29.49
N PHE A 67 33.62 -15.70 29.08
CA PHE A 67 34.42 -16.81 29.57
C PHE A 67 35.90 -16.68 29.15
N LEU A 68 36.16 -16.27 27.91
CA LEU A 68 37.51 -16.02 27.40
C LEU A 68 38.23 -14.92 28.19
N GLU A 69 37.53 -13.83 28.55
CA GLU A 69 38.11 -12.70 29.29
C GLU A 69 38.37 -13.03 30.78
N GLU A 70 37.46 -13.75 31.43
CA GLU A 70 37.52 -13.98 32.88
C GLU A 70 38.31 -15.24 33.26
N ASN A 71 38.36 -16.27 32.40
CA ASN A 71 38.81 -17.61 32.79
C ASN A 71 39.96 -18.18 31.95
N VAL A 72 40.41 -17.51 30.89
CA VAL A 72 41.44 -18.01 29.99
C VAL A 72 42.60 -17.02 29.91
N ALA A 73 43.84 -17.51 30.05
CA ALA A 73 45.02 -16.69 29.85
C ALA A 73 45.11 -16.26 28.37
N ALA A 74 45.60 -15.05 28.10
CA ALA A 74 45.59 -14.47 26.75
C ALA A 74 46.29 -15.35 25.68
N GLY A 75 47.29 -16.14 26.06
CA GLY A 75 47.98 -17.07 25.16
C GLY A 75 47.19 -18.32 24.77
N ASP A 76 46.21 -18.75 25.59
CA ASP A 76 45.42 -19.97 25.36
C ASP A 76 44.05 -19.68 24.73
N ALA A 77 43.64 -18.40 24.71
CA ALA A 77 42.36 -17.97 24.19
C ALA A 77 42.16 -18.30 22.70
N ASP A 78 43.20 -18.12 21.88
CA ASP A 78 43.12 -18.40 20.44
C ASP A 78 43.09 -19.89 20.13
N MET A 79 43.76 -20.71 20.95
CA MET A 79 43.63 -22.16 20.87
C MET A 79 42.20 -22.60 21.17
N LEU A 80 41.57 -22.03 22.20
CA LEU A 80 40.19 -22.36 22.58
C LEU A 80 39.14 -21.85 21.58
N LYS A 81 39.37 -20.69 20.95
CA LYS A 81 38.55 -20.25 19.80
C LYS A 81 38.64 -21.22 18.63
N THR A 82 39.85 -21.72 18.34
CA THR A 82 40.06 -22.68 17.25
C THR A 82 39.39 -24.01 17.52
N THR A 83 39.41 -24.50 18.76
CA THR A 83 38.73 -25.77 19.11
C THR A 83 37.21 -25.65 19.06
N LEU A 84 36.66 -24.49 19.43
CA LEU A 84 35.22 -24.22 19.45
C LEU A 84 34.70 -23.52 18.18
N ALA A 85 35.53 -23.41 17.14
CA ALA A 85 35.16 -22.78 15.87
C ALA A 85 33.81 -23.28 15.29
N PRO A 86 33.53 -24.62 15.28
CA PRO A 86 32.25 -25.11 14.76
C PRO A 86 31.02 -24.60 15.52
N LEU A 87 31.15 -24.31 16.82
CA LEU A 87 30.06 -23.71 17.60
C LEU A 87 29.94 -22.22 17.30
N THR A 88 31.06 -21.50 17.26
CA THR A 88 31.03 -20.07 16.94
C THR A 88 30.50 -19.80 15.54
N ASP A 89 30.73 -20.70 14.59
CA ASP A 89 30.18 -20.61 13.23
C ASP A 89 28.65 -20.71 13.23
N VAL A 90 28.08 -21.64 14.01
CA VAL A 90 26.63 -21.72 14.23
C VAL A 90 26.11 -20.43 14.89
N LEU A 91 26.77 -19.93 15.92
CA LEU A 91 26.36 -18.70 16.60
C LEU A 91 26.40 -17.48 15.66
N ASN A 92 27.42 -17.38 14.81
CA ASN A 92 27.56 -16.33 13.81
C ASN A 92 26.44 -16.43 12.76
N ALA A 93 26.17 -17.64 12.28
CA ALA A 93 25.15 -17.91 11.27
C ALA A 93 23.74 -17.49 11.71
N TYR A 94 23.41 -17.63 13.00
CA TYR A 94 22.10 -17.27 13.58
C TYR A 94 22.09 -15.97 14.38
N SER A 95 23.16 -15.17 14.32
CA SER A 95 23.29 -13.93 15.12
C SER A 95 22.22 -12.87 14.83
N GLU A 96 21.77 -12.78 13.57
CA GLU A 96 20.70 -11.90 13.10
C GLU A 96 19.31 -12.57 13.09
N GLY A 97 19.21 -13.80 13.60
CA GLY A 97 17.98 -14.60 13.64
C GLY A 97 17.86 -15.59 12.48
N GLN A 98 16.88 -16.48 12.61
CA GLN A 98 16.69 -17.60 11.67
C GLN A 98 16.37 -17.13 10.25
N LYS A 99 15.53 -16.10 10.11
CA LYS A 99 15.15 -15.58 8.79
C LYS A 99 16.32 -14.96 8.04
N ALA A 100 17.22 -14.28 8.76
CA ALA A 100 18.44 -13.75 8.18
C ALA A 100 19.38 -14.88 7.73
N HIS A 101 19.47 -15.97 8.50
CA HIS A 101 20.23 -17.16 8.10
C HIS A 101 19.71 -17.76 6.78
N GLU A 102 18.39 -17.94 6.64
CA GLU A 102 17.76 -18.40 5.39
C GLU A 102 18.18 -17.53 4.19
N LEU A 103 18.09 -16.21 4.34
CA LEU A 103 18.44 -15.26 3.27
C LEU A 103 19.95 -15.24 2.97
N ASN A 104 20.81 -15.46 3.97
CA ASN A 104 22.26 -15.56 3.78
C ASN A 104 22.65 -16.81 2.97
N ILE A 105 22.02 -17.97 3.23
CA ILE A 105 22.25 -19.17 2.41
C ILE A 105 21.85 -18.92 0.95
N VAL A 106 20.72 -18.26 0.72
CA VAL A 106 20.28 -17.90 -0.64
C VAL A 106 21.26 -16.93 -1.29
N LYS A 107 21.72 -15.92 -0.57
CA LYS A 107 22.73 -14.97 -1.04
C LYS A 107 24.01 -15.68 -1.46
N GLU A 108 24.50 -16.63 -0.66
CA GLU A 108 25.69 -17.42 -0.95
C GLU A 108 25.52 -18.26 -2.22
N LEU A 109 24.38 -18.92 -2.40
CA LEU A 109 24.08 -19.68 -3.62
C LEU A 109 24.07 -18.79 -4.88
N LEU A 110 23.50 -17.58 -4.76
CA LEU A 110 23.53 -16.60 -5.85
C LEU A 110 24.97 -16.11 -6.12
N ALA A 111 25.75 -15.83 -5.07
CA ALA A 111 27.13 -15.39 -5.17
C ALA A 111 28.03 -16.44 -5.85
N SER A 112 27.91 -17.72 -5.48
CA SER A 112 28.67 -18.81 -6.13
C SER A 112 28.35 -18.96 -7.62
N TYR A 113 27.10 -18.68 -8.02
CA TYR A 113 26.73 -18.65 -9.43
C TYR A 113 27.36 -17.44 -10.15
N ILE A 114 27.28 -16.26 -9.55
CA ILE A 114 27.83 -15.01 -10.10
C ILE A 114 29.34 -15.10 -10.27
N GLU A 115 30.07 -15.57 -9.25
CA GLU A 115 31.54 -15.67 -9.25
C GLU A 115 32.05 -16.42 -10.48
N ILE A 116 31.37 -17.51 -10.84
CA ILE A 116 31.75 -18.35 -11.98
C ILE A 116 31.34 -17.69 -13.30
N GLU A 117 30.07 -17.29 -13.44
CA GLU A 117 29.54 -16.80 -14.72
C GLU A 117 30.09 -15.42 -15.10
N ARG A 118 30.50 -14.61 -14.12
CA ARG A 118 31.13 -13.30 -14.36
C ARG A 118 32.42 -13.43 -15.18
N LEU A 119 33.17 -14.52 -15.01
CA LEU A 119 34.42 -14.78 -15.75
C LEU A 119 34.18 -14.99 -17.26
N PHE A 120 33.00 -15.48 -17.62
CA PHE A 120 32.60 -15.78 -19.00
C PHE A 120 31.68 -14.70 -19.59
N THR A 121 31.50 -13.58 -18.88
CA THR A 121 30.64 -12.47 -19.31
C THR A 121 31.50 -11.40 -20.00
N GLY A 122 31.29 -11.13 -21.30
CA GLY A 122 32.01 -10.07 -22.01
C GLY A 122 31.81 -10.08 -23.53
N TYR A 123 31.71 -8.88 -24.14
CA TYR A 123 31.53 -8.74 -25.59
C TYR A 123 32.75 -9.27 -26.36
N GLY A 124 32.54 -10.21 -27.29
CA GLY A 124 33.63 -10.81 -28.08
C GLY A 124 34.52 -11.79 -27.31
N THR A 125 34.10 -12.23 -26.12
CA THR A 125 34.88 -13.15 -25.30
C THR A 125 34.67 -14.59 -25.78
N GLN A 126 35.70 -15.19 -26.37
CA GLN A 126 35.69 -16.63 -26.68
C GLN A 126 36.05 -17.42 -25.43
N GLU A 127 35.30 -18.49 -25.15
CA GLU A 127 35.48 -19.35 -23.98
C GLU A 127 36.93 -19.85 -23.86
N ASP A 128 37.52 -20.29 -24.97
CA ASP A 128 38.91 -20.75 -25.05
C ASP A 128 39.92 -19.69 -24.54
N SER A 129 39.68 -18.42 -24.87
CA SER A 129 40.55 -17.32 -24.44
C SER A 129 40.45 -17.05 -22.93
N VAL A 130 39.27 -17.26 -22.34
CA VAL A 130 39.06 -17.13 -20.88
C VAL A 130 39.76 -18.27 -20.15
N ILE A 131 39.64 -19.50 -20.66
CA ILE A 131 40.25 -20.68 -20.06
C ILE A 131 41.78 -20.55 -20.06
N LEU A 132 42.38 -20.08 -21.17
CA LEU A 132 43.82 -19.83 -21.23
C LEU A 132 44.26 -18.77 -20.22
N LYS A 133 43.52 -17.65 -20.12
CA LYS A 133 43.80 -16.62 -19.11
C LYS A 133 43.68 -17.15 -17.68
N LEU A 134 42.64 -17.94 -17.38
CA LEU A 134 42.45 -18.54 -16.06
C LEU A 134 43.57 -19.51 -15.70
N ARG A 135 44.03 -20.32 -16.66
CA ARG A 135 45.18 -21.22 -16.49
C ARG A 135 46.45 -20.44 -16.20
N ASP A 136 46.69 -19.36 -16.93
CA ASP A 136 47.91 -18.55 -16.77
C ASP A 136 47.92 -17.75 -15.46
N GLN A 137 46.74 -17.39 -14.92
CA GLN A 137 46.57 -16.73 -13.61
C GLN A 137 46.64 -17.71 -12.42
N ASN A 138 46.24 -18.97 -12.60
CA ASN A 138 46.16 -19.98 -11.53
C ASN A 138 47.14 -21.14 -11.81
N LYS A 139 48.42 -20.84 -12.03
CA LYS A 139 49.45 -21.84 -12.36
C LYS A 139 49.71 -22.85 -11.24
N ASP A 140 49.49 -22.45 -10.00
CA ASP A 140 49.70 -23.30 -8.83
C ASP A 140 48.45 -24.13 -8.47
N ASP A 141 47.27 -23.75 -8.99
CA ASP A 141 45.99 -24.42 -8.72
C ASP A 141 45.20 -24.65 -10.01
N ILE A 142 45.69 -25.57 -10.84
CA ILE A 142 45.01 -26.01 -12.07
C ILE A 142 43.63 -26.64 -11.74
N ARG A 143 43.48 -27.26 -10.56
CA ARG A 143 42.22 -27.94 -10.20
C ARG A 143 41.06 -26.95 -10.12
N LYS A 144 41.30 -25.77 -9.55
CA LYS A 144 40.32 -24.67 -9.53
C LYS A 144 39.86 -24.29 -10.94
N VAL A 145 40.78 -24.20 -11.90
CA VAL A 145 40.43 -23.88 -13.30
C VAL A 145 39.52 -24.94 -13.89
N VAL A 146 39.85 -26.22 -13.72
CA VAL A 146 39.02 -27.34 -14.20
C VAL A 146 37.62 -27.31 -13.57
N GLN A 147 37.53 -27.03 -12.26
CA GLN A 147 36.24 -26.95 -11.56
C GLN A 147 35.38 -25.77 -12.06
N THR A 148 36.00 -24.61 -12.31
CA THR A 148 35.31 -23.43 -12.88
C THR A 148 34.75 -23.74 -14.27
N VAL A 149 35.55 -24.36 -15.15
CA VAL A 149 35.13 -24.73 -16.51
C VAL A 149 34.03 -25.80 -16.47
N LEU A 150 34.17 -26.81 -15.62
CA LEU A 150 33.14 -27.83 -15.43
C LEU A 150 31.82 -27.21 -14.99
N SER A 151 31.86 -26.25 -14.06
CA SER A 151 30.69 -25.53 -13.60
C SER A 151 30.03 -24.72 -14.72
N HIS A 152 30.82 -24.00 -15.54
CA HIS A 152 30.31 -23.24 -16.68
C HIS A 152 29.66 -24.15 -17.74
N SER A 153 30.23 -25.33 -18.01
CA SER A 153 29.66 -26.30 -18.96
C SER A 153 28.22 -26.75 -18.59
N ARG A 154 27.83 -26.62 -17.31
CA ARG A 154 26.50 -26.95 -16.79
C ARG A 154 25.65 -25.72 -16.48
N VAL A 155 25.96 -24.56 -17.07
CA VAL A 155 25.24 -23.30 -16.85
C VAL A 155 23.72 -23.43 -17.02
N GLY A 156 23.23 -24.19 -18.00
CA GLY A 156 21.78 -24.36 -18.21
C GLY A 156 21.03 -24.94 -17.01
N ALA A 157 21.61 -25.92 -16.32
CA ALA A 157 21.04 -26.50 -15.10
C ALA A 157 21.13 -25.51 -13.93
N LYS A 158 22.27 -24.83 -13.78
CA LYS A 158 22.47 -23.81 -12.73
C LYS A 158 21.50 -22.64 -12.90
N SER A 159 21.36 -22.08 -14.10
CA SER A 159 20.43 -20.99 -14.38
C SER A 159 18.98 -21.39 -14.07
N SER A 160 18.60 -22.65 -14.31
CA SER A 160 17.27 -23.16 -13.95
C SER A 160 17.06 -23.19 -12.43
N LEU A 161 18.07 -23.58 -11.66
CA LEU A 161 18.04 -23.51 -10.19
C LEU A 161 17.94 -22.07 -9.70
N ILE A 162 18.76 -21.15 -10.24
CA ILE A 162 18.73 -19.74 -9.86
C ILE A 162 17.37 -19.12 -10.18
N LEU A 163 16.76 -19.41 -11.34
CA LEU A 163 15.41 -18.95 -11.66
C LEU A 163 14.36 -19.44 -10.66
N ALA A 164 14.46 -20.70 -10.22
CA ALA A 164 13.54 -21.24 -9.21
C ALA A 164 13.72 -20.57 -7.84
N ILE A 165 14.97 -20.30 -7.43
CA ILE A 165 15.28 -19.54 -6.20
C ILE A 165 14.71 -18.12 -6.29
N LEU A 166 14.97 -17.41 -7.40
CA LEU A 166 14.46 -16.06 -7.63
C LEU A 166 12.93 -16.01 -7.61
N GLU A 167 12.25 -17.00 -8.18
CA GLU A 167 10.78 -17.07 -8.13
C GLU A 167 10.26 -17.32 -6.71
N GLU A 168 10.99 -18.07 -5.87
CA GLU A 168 10.59 -18.35 -4.49
C GLU A 168 10.76 -17.15 -3.56
N TYR A 169 11.82 -16.35 -3.76
CA TYR A 169 12.13 -15.16 -2.95
C TYR A 169 11.61 -13.85 -3.56
N ARG A 170 10.51 -13.91 -4.32
CA ARG A 170 9.86 -12.72 -4.85
C ARG A 170 9.26 -11.87 -3.71
N PRO A 171 9.50 -10.54 -3.64
CA PRO A 171 9.03 -9.69 -2.53
C PRO A 171 7.52 -9.76 -2.25
N ASN A 172 6.72 -10.05 -3.27
CA ASN A 172 5.26 -10.14 -3.16
C ASN A 172 4.76 -11.47 -2.56
N LYS A 173 5.63 -12.46 -2.33
CA LYS A 173 5.23 -13.72 -1.71
C LYS A 173 5.19 -13.58 -0.18
N PRO A 174 4.22 -14.21 0.50
CA PRO A 174 4.18 -14.20 1.95
C PRO A 174 5.43 -14.87 2.53
N ASN A 175 5.86 -14.44 3.72
CA ASN A 175 6.93 -15.05 4.49
C ASN A 175 8.32 -15.05 3.81
N VAL A 176 8.63 -14.11 2.92
CA VAL A 176 9.98 -14.00 2.31
C VAL A 176 10.95 -13.14 3.13
N GLY A 177 10.46 -12.34 4.09
CA GLY A 177 11.28 -11.46 4.92
C GLY A 177 11.84 -10.26 4.14
N ASN A 178 12.85 -9.58 4.69
CA ASN A 178 13.42 -8.38 4.10
C ASN A 178 14.44 -8.71 2.98
N VAL A 179 13.93 -9.23 1.86
CA VAL A 179 14.71 -9.63 0.67
C VAL A 179 15.57 -8.48 0.16
N ALA A 180 15.03 -7.25 0.18
CA ALA A 180 15.71 -6.06 -0.31
C ALA A 180 17.02 -5.76 0.47
N LYS A 181 17.04 -6.00 1.78
CA LYS A 181 18.25 -5.77 2.60
C LYS A 181 19.38 -6.74 2.26
N TYR A 182 19.07 -8.03 2.07
CA TYR A 182 20.08 -9.10 1.96
C TYR A 182 20.47 -9.45 0.51
N LEU A 183 19.49 -9.51 -0.40
CA LEU A 183 19.71 -10.02 -1.76
C LEU A 183 19.98 -8.91 -2.79
N ARG A 184 19.71 -7.64 -2.49
CA ARG A 184 19.88 -6.54 -3.45
C ARG A 184 21.28 -6.45 -4.08
N PRO A 185 22.41 -6.60 -3.33
CA PRO A 185 23.74 -6.59 -3.95
C PRO A 185 23.92 -7.74 -4.95
N ALA A 186 23.52 -8.96 -4.59
CA ALA A 186 23.63 -10.13 -5.46
C ALA A 186 22.71 -10.00 -6.70
N LEU A 187 21.50 -9.46 -6.53
CA LEU A 187 20.58 -9.20 -7.63
C LEU A 187 21.16 -8.19 -8.63
N GLN A 188 21.84 -7.15 -8.14
CA GLN A 188 22.49 -6.16 -9.00
C GLN A 188 23.56 -6.83 -9.88
N GLU A 189 24.46 -7.62 -9.29
CA GLU A 189 25.49 -8.35 -10.04
C GLU A 189 24.87 -9.36 -11.03
N LEU A 190 23.78 -10.05 -10.68
CA LEU A 190 23.07 -10.93 -11.62
C LEU A 190 22.53 -10.20 -12.85
N THR A 191 22.15 -8.92 -12.71
CA THR A 191 21.67 -8.15 -13.87
C THR A 191 22.76 -7.83 -14.87
N GLU A 192 24.03 -7.84 -14.46
CA GLU A 192 25.18 -7.54 -15.32
C GLU A 192 25.61 -8.74 -16.19
N LEU A 193 25.14 -9.96 -15.89
CA LEU A 193 25.53 -11.21 -16.57
C LEU A 193 24.93 -11.40 -17.99
N GLN A 194 24.82 -10.34 -18.80
CA GLN A 194 24.02 -10.31 -20.04
C GLN A 194 24.66 -11.01 -21.27
N SER A 195 25.67 -11.86 -21.09
CA SER A 195 26.50 -12.34 -22.21
C SER A 195 25.97 -13.59 -22.94
N SER A 196 25.20 -14.46 -22.28
CA SER A 196 24.72 -15.73 -22.88
C SER A 196 23.20 -15.83 -22.89
N ARG A 197 22.62 -16.50 -23.89
CA ARG A 197 21.16 -16.74 -23.99
C ARG A 197 20.58 -17.38 -22.72
N THR A 198 21.35 -18.20 -22.02
CA THR A 198 20.97 -18.87 -20.77
C THR A 198 21.02 -17.92 -19.57
N THR A 199 22.06 -17.10 -19.44
CA THR A 199 22.18 -16.12 -18.35
C THR A 199 21.26 -14.91 -18.53
N SER A 200 20.86 -14.57 -19.77
CA SER A 200 19.92 -13.47 -20.03
C SER A 200 18.58 -13.65 -19.32
N LYS A 201 18.04 -14.88 -19.25
CA LYS A 201 16.77 -15.14 -18.54
C LYS A 201 16.89 -14.87 -17.04
N VAL A 202 18.01 -15.25 -16.45
CA VAL A 202 18.32 -15.00 -15.03
C VAL A 202 18.46 -13.50 -14.79
N SER A 203 19.20 -12.79 -15.64
CA SER A 203 19.39 -11.33 -15.56
C SER A 203 18.07 -10.57 -15.65
N LEU A 204 17.18 -10.95 -16.59
CA LEU A 204 15.85 -10.36 -16.70
C LEU A 204 15.00 -10.58 -15.45
N LYS A 205 15.02 -11.80 -14.90
CA LYS A 205 14.28 -12.12 -13.67
C LYS A 205 14.83 -11.39 -12.45
N ALA A 206 16.16 -11.29 -12.33
CA ALA A 206 16.81 -10.53 -11.27
C ALA A 206 16.46 -9.04 -11.36
N ARG A 207 16.38 -8.48 -12.58
CA ARG A 207 15.95 -7.10 -12.81
C ARG A 207 14.49 -6.87 -12.40
N GLU A 208 13.58 -7.79 -12.75
CA GLU A 208 12.18 -7.75 -12.31
C GLU A 208 12.08 -7.69 -10.78
N ILE A 209 12.80 -8.58 -10.09
CA ILE A 209 12.78 -8.64 -8.62
C ILE A 209 13.43 -7.40 -8.00
N MET A 210 14.53 -6.89 -8.57
CA MET A 210 15.18 -5.69 -8.08
C MET A 210 14.28 -4.45 -8.20
N ILE A 211 13.50 -4.33 -9.28
CA ILE A 211 12.48 -3.28 -9.40
C ILE A 211 11.42 -3.46 -8.30
N GLN A 212 10.96 -4.68 -8.05
CA GLN A 212 10.00 -4.94 -6.96
C GLN A 212 10.57 -4.62 -5.57
N CYS A 213 11.84 -4.92 -5.31
CA CYS A 213 12.53 -4.56 -4.06
C CYS A 213 12.72 -3.04 -3.89
N SER A 214 12.65 -2.26 -4.97
CA SER A 214 12.75 -0.80 -4.90
C SER A 214 11.41 -0.12 -4.61
N LEU A 215 10.31 -0.86 -4.74
CA LEU A 215 8.99 -0.38 -4.34
C LEU A 215 8.82 -0.62 -2.83
N PRO A 216 8.36 0.37 -2.07
CA PRO A 216 8.10 0.18 -0.65
C PRO A 216 7.01 -0.88 -0.48
N SER A 217 7.24 -1.78 0.47
CA SER A 217 6.29 -2.85 0.80
C SER A 217 4.96 -2.28 1.31
N LEU A 218 3.89 -3.08 1.28
CA LEU A 218 2.60 -2.66 1.83
C LEU A 218 2.71 -2.28 3.32
N GLU A 219 3.49 -3.06 4.09
CA GLU A 219 3.73 -2.83 5.51
C GLU A 219 4.48 -1.51 5.75
N GLU A 220 5.56 -1.25 5.02
CA GLU A 220 6.29 0.02 5.10
C GLU A 220 5.42 1.21 4.71
N ARG A 221 4.62 1.08 3.64
CA ARG A 221 3.68 2.14 3.24
C ARG A 221 2.61 2.38 4.29
N THR A 222 2.12 1.33 4.95
CA THR A 222 1.14 1.44 6.04
C THR A 222 1.76 2.16 7.24
N ALA A 223 2.96 1.76 7.67
CA ALA A 223 3.66 2.41 8.77
C ALA A 223 4.00 3.88 8.47
N GLN A 224 4.44 4.19 7.24
CA GLN A 224 4.69 5.57 6.80
C GLN A 224 3.40 6.40 6.79
N MET A 225 2.30 5.85 6.25
CA MET A 225 1.00 6.53 6.25
C MET A 225 0.51 6.81 7.66
N GLU A 226 0.59 5.82 8.56
CA GLU A 226 0.22 5.96 9.96
C GLU A 226 1.02 7.06 10.66
N HIS A 227 2.32 7.11 10.42
CA HIS A 227 3.19 8.16 10.97
C HIS A 227 2.80 9.56 10.49
N ILE A 228 2.52 9.72 9.20
CA ILE A 228 2.09 11.00 8.63
C ILE A 228 0.73 11.42 9.20
N LEU A 229 -0.22 10.49 9.32
CA LEU A 229 -1.54 10.78 9.87
C LEU A 229 -1.49 11.12 11.36
N ARG A 230 -0.67 10.41 12.16
CA ARG A 230 -0.50 10.73 13.59
C ARG A 230 0.20 12.07 13.81
N SER A 231 1.23 12.37 13.02
CA SER A 231 1.94 13.65 13.12
C SER A 231 1.10 14.86 12.65
N SER A 232 0.05 14.64 11.85
CA SER A 232 -0.84 15.72 11.45
C SER A 232 -1.81 16.14 12.57
N VAL A 233 -2.23 15.19 13.41
CA VAL A 233 -3.24 15.39 14.47
C VAL A 233 -2.67 15.64 15.86
N VAL A 234 -1.41 15.27 16.11
CA VAL A 234 -0.72 15.51 17.38
C VAL A 234 0.16 16.75 17.26
N GLU A 235 -0.01 17.73 18.17
CA GLU A 235 0.92 18.86 18.31
C GLU A 235 1.87 18.64 19.49
N SER A 236 3.08 18.19 19.21
CA SER A 236 4.11 18.06 20.24
C SER A 236 4.78 19.42 20.49
N ARG A 237 4.36 20.15 21.52
CA ARG A 237 5.09 21.32 22.02
C ARG A 237 6.12 20.85 23.06
N TYR A 238 7.38 21.24 22.86
CA TYR A 238 8.44 20.90 23.79
C TYR A 238 8.15 21.49 25.18
N GLY A 239 7.97 20.63 26.18
CA GLY A 239 7.68 21.01 27.57
C GLY A 239 6.22 20.87 28.01
N GLU A 240 5.31 20.50 27.10
CA GLU A 240 3.90 20.23 27.42
C GLU A 240 3.67 18.71 27.48
N ALA A 241 3.14 18.19 28.59
CA ALA A 241 2.98 16.75 28.83
C ALA A 241 1.69 16.19 28.23
N SER A 242 0.75 17.05 27.86
CA SER A 242 -0.53 16.68 27.27
C SER A 242 -0.38 16.53 25.76
N TRP A 243 -0.78 15.37 25.26
CA TRP A 243 -0.91 15.11 23.83
C TRP A 243 -2.27 15.66 23.41
N ASP A 244 -2.34 16.97 23.22
CA ASP A 244 -3.58 17.61 22.79
C ASP A 244 -3.79 17.31 21.30
N HIS A 245 -4.95 16.74 20.99
CA HIS A 245 -5.36 16.49 19.63
C HIS A 245 -5.80 17.81 18.99
N ARG A 246 -5.38 18.03 17.75
CA ARG A 246 -5.79 19.18 16.93
C ARG A 246 -6.42 18.73 15.63
N GLU A 247 -7.03 19.68 14.92
CA GLU A 247 -7.42 19.47 13.53
C GLU A 247 -6.19 19.08 12.67
N PRO A 248 -6.36 18.21 11.66
CA PRO A 248 -5.22 17.72 10.89
C PRO A 248 -4.49 18.87 10.16
N SER A 249 -3.18 18.95 10.36
CA SER A 249 -2.36 19.97 9.69
C SER A 249 -2.26 19.69 8.18
N LEU A 250 -2.74 20.65 7.38
CA LEU A 250 -2.69 20.59 5.92
C LEU A 250 -1.26 20.45 5.38
N GLU A 251 -0.28 21.07 6.02
CA GLU A 251 1.13 21.03 5.56
C GLU A 251 1.69 19.61 5.59
N VAL A 252 1.35 18.84 6.63
CA VAL A 252 1.80 17.46 6.82
C VAL A 252 1.09 16.52 5.84
N ILE A 253 -0.24 16.62 5.73
CA ILE A 253 -1.00 15.73 4.84
C ILE A 253 -0.82 16.05 3.34
N LYS A 254 -0.33 17.25 3.00
CA LYS A 254 -0.09 17.67 1.61
C LYS A 254 0.83 16.73 0.86
N GLU A 255 1.86 16.20 1.52
CA GLU A 255 2.78 15.23 0.93
C GLU A 255 2.04 14.01 0.38
N VAL A 256 1.08 13.48 1.14
CA VAL A 256 0.28 12.32 0.77
C VAL A 256 -0.78 12.67 -0.28
N VAL A 257 -1.39 13.85 -0.18
CA VAL A 257 -2.41 14.34 -1.13
C VAL A 257 -1.82 14.57 -2.53
N ASP A 258 -0.61 15.14 -2.60
CA ASP A 258 0.10 15.46 -3.85
C ASP A 258 0.98 14.31 -4.38
N SER A 259 1.10 13.20 -3.64
CA SER A 259 1.93 12.06 -4.01
C SER A 259 1.50 11.41 -5.33
N LYS A 260 2.49 11.09 -6.17
CA LYS A 260 2.32 10.39 -7.46
C LYS A 260 2.04 8.89 -7.31
N TYR A 261 2.34 8.31 -6.15
CA TYR A 261 2.12 6.88 -5.87
C TYR A 261 0.65 6.61 -5.55
N THR A 262 0.19 5.36 -5.67
CA THR A 262 -1.14 4.98 -5.20
C THR A 262 -1.23 5.12 -3.67
N VAL A 263 -2.29 5.78 -3.20
CA VAL A 263 -2.54 6.01 -1.77
C VAL A 263 -3.83 5.33 -1.31
N PHE A 264 -4.86 5.26 -2.16
CA PHE A 264 -6.17 4.71 -1.78
C PHE A 264 -6.13 3.21 -1.44
N ASP A 265 -5.14 2.48 -1.93
CA ASP A 265 -4.91 1.07 -1.58
C ASP A 265 -4.53 0.89 -0.09
N VAL A 266 -3.77 1.83 0.48
CA VAL A 266 -3.36 1.80 1.90
C VAL A 266 -4.28 2.63 2.79
N LEU A 267 -4.77 3.77 2.28
CA LEU A 267 -5.55 4.74 3.05
C LEU A 267 -6.84 4.14 3.63
N THR A 268 -7.45 3.17 2.94
CA THR A 268 -8.70 2.53 3.41
C THR A 268 -8.57 1.82 4.75
N LEU A 269 -7.36 1.36 5.10
CA LEU A 269 -7.07 0.74 6.39
C LEU A 269 -7.24 1.71 7.57
N PHE A 270 -7.15 3.01 7.30
CA PHE A 270 -7.20 4.08 8.31
C PHE A 270 -8.56 4.74 8.45
N PHE A 271 -9.57 4.37 7.67
CA PHE A 271 -10.90 5.00 7.76
C PHE A 271 -11.58 4.77 9.12
N ALA A 272 -11.38 3.61 9.76
CA ALA A 272 -11.90 3.30 11.09
C ALA A 272 -10.74 2.81 11.99
N HIS A 273 -9.77 3.70 12.22
CA HIS A 273 -8.62 3.45 13.08
C HIS A 273 -9.02 3.53 14.57
N GLU A 274 -8.25 2.89 15.46
CA GLU A 274 -8.52 2.89 16.92
C GLU A 274 -8.51 4.30 17.52
N ASP A 275 -7.76 5.21 16.89
CA ASP A 275 -7.76 6.65 17.19
C ASP A 275 -8.70 7.39 16.20
N PRO A 276 -9.81 7.99 16.70
CA PRO A 276 -10.76 8.75 15.87
C PRO A 276 -10.13 9.94 15.13
N TYR A 277 -9.12 10.60 15.71
CA TYR A 277 -8.47 11.75 15.06
C TYR A 277 -7.67 11.33 13.83
N VAL A 278 -6.96 10.20 13.92
CA VAL A 278 -6.27 9.58 12.77
C VAL A 278 -7.27 9.21 11.68
N SER A 279 -8.45 8.70 12.06
CA SER A 279 -9.52 8.38 11.11
C SER A 279 -9.96 9.62 10.33
N VAL A 280 -10.19 10.74 11.01
CA VAL A 280 -10.56 12.01 10.38
C VAL A 280 -9.47 12.58 9.48
N ALA A 281 -8.20 12.49 9.88
CA ALA A 281 -7.09 12.86 9.02
C ALA A 281 -7.07 12.02 7.73
N ALA A 282 -7.37 10.72 7.81
CA ALA A 282 -7.48 9.85 6.64
C ALA A 282 -8.64 10.24 5.72
N LEU A 283 -9.79 10.64 6.29
CA LEU A 283 -10.93 11.15 5.53
C LEU A 283 -10.59 12.46 4.79
N GLU A 284 -9.90 13.38 5.46
CA GLU A 284 -9.46 14.63 4.84
C GLU A 284 -8.48 14.38 3.68
N VAL A 285 -7.49 13.50 3.89
CA VAL A 285 -6.57 13.07 2.83
C VAL A 285 -7.34 12.51 1.63
N TYR A 286 -8.33 11.65 1.89
CA TYR A 286 -9.17 11.08 0.84
C TYR A 286 -9.91 12.17 0.05
N VAL A 287 -10.59 13.08 0.75
CA VAL A 287 -11.35 14.17 0.13
C VAL A 287 -10.44 15.06 -0.71
N ARG A 288 -9.34 15.57 -0.14
CA ARG A 288 -8.41 16.46 -0.86
C ARG A 288 -7.80 15.82 -2.09
N ARG A 289 -7.50 14.52 -2.01
CA ARG A 289 -6.91 13.77 -3.11
C ARG A 289 -7.93 13.38 -4.19
N ALA A 290 -9.10 12.88 -3.82
CA ALA A 290 -10.16 12.49 -4.77
C ALA A 290 -10.77 13.70 -5.48
N TYR A 291 -10.85 14.84 -4.80
CA TYR A 291 -11.43 16.08 -5.32
C TYR A 291 -10.36 17.07 -5.83
N ARG A 292 -9.16 16.62 -6.22
CA ARG A 292 -8.07 17.47 -6.72
C ARG A 292 -8.46 18.39 -7.89
N ALA A 293 -9.36 17.93 -8.75
CA ALA A 293 -9.87 18.71 -9.89
C ALA A 293 -10.97 19.73 -9.50
N TYR A 294 -11.44 19.71 -8.26
CA TYR A 294 -12.45 20.61 -7.72
C TYR A 294 -11.77 21.70 -6.88
N ILE A 295 -12.49 22.79 -6.63
CA ILE A 295 -12.11 23.81 -5.67
C ILE A 295 -12.79 23.44 -4.35
N LEU A 296 -12.00 23.01 -3.39
CA LEU A 296 -12.45 22.76 -2.02
C LEU A 296 -12.49 24.09 -1.26
N LYS A 297 -13.58 24.36 -0.55
CA LYS A 297 -13.75 25.59 0.24
C LYS A 297 -13.39 25.35 1.70
N GLN A 298 -14.35 24.84 2.46
CA GLN A 298 -14.22 24.56 3.89
C GLN A 298 -14.49 23.07 4.13
N ILE A 299 -13.73 22.50 5.06
CA ILE A 299 -13.90 21.15 5.58
C ILE A 299 -14.35 21.31 7.03
N GLU A 300 -15.47 20.68 7.37
CA GLU A 300 -16.09 20.75 8.70
C GLU A 300 -16.08 19.35 9.33
N TYR A 301 -15.51 19.26 10.53
CA TYR A 301 -15.43 18.05 11.34
C TYR A 301 -16.64 18.00 12.27
N HIS A 302 -17.35 16.88 12.28
CA HIS A 302 -18.52 16.68 13.13
C HIS A 302 -18.18 15.67 14.21
N SER A 303 -18.27 16.08 15.48
CA SER A 303 -18.01 15.24 16.65
C SER A 303 -19.29 14.72 17.31
N ASP A 304 -19.19 13.62 18.04
CA ASP A 304 -20.27 13.07 18.88
C ASP A 304 -20.42 13.86 20.19
N GLU A 305 -21.40 13.47 21.02
CA GLU A 305 -21.63 14.06 22.35
C GLU A 305 -20.42 13.98 23.30
N SER A 306 -19.49 13.06 23.04
CA SER A 306 -18.23 12.88 23.78
C SER A 306 -17.03 13.62 23.16
N ASP A 307 -17.27 14.56 22.22
CA ASP A 307 -16.26 15.31 21.47
C ASP A 307 -15.31 14.47 20.59
N THR A 308 -15.68 13.21 20.34
CA THR A 308 -14.96 12.32 19.42
C THR A 308 -15.42 12.54 17.98
N PRO A 309 -14.51 12.77 17.02
CA PRO A 309 -14.90 13.08 15.66
C PRO A 309 -15.50 11.86 14.94
N LEU A 310 -16.66 12.05 14.29
CA LEU A 310 -17.47 11.00 13.66
C LEU A 310 -17.39 11.00 12.13
N PHE A 311 -17.58 12.15 11.49
CA PHE A 311 -17.60 12.26 10.03
C PHE A 311 -17.17 13.65 9.55
N VAL A 312 -16.90 13.75 8.25
CA VAL A 312 -16.39 14.98 7.62
C VAL A 312 -17.37 15.44 6.56
N THR A 313 -17.65 16.74 6.54
CA THR A 313 -18.36 17.38 5.42
C THR A 313 -17.47 18.43 4.76
N TRP A 314 -17.66 18.64 3.46
CA TRP A 314 -16.90 19.66 2.75
C TRP A 314 -17.73 20.32 1.66
N ASP A 315 -17.43 21.58 1.40
CA ASP A 315 -18.00 22.32 0.30
C ASP A 315 -17.06 22.34 -0.89
N PHE A 316 -17.58 22.05 -2.08
CA PHE A 316 -16.81 22.03 -3.31
C PHE A 316 -17.56 22.59 -4.51
N ALA A 317 -16.79 23.16 -5.43
CA ALA A 317 -17.25 23.59 -6.75
C ALA A 317 -16.33 22.98 -7.83
N LEU A 318 -16.84 22.81 -9.05
CA LEU A 318 -16.00 22.29 -10.11
C LEU A 318 -15.04 23.41 -10.57
N ARG A 319 -13.77 23.08 -10.81
CA ARG A 319 -12.86 24.05 -11.40
C ARG A 319 -13.31 24.31 -12.85
N LYS A 320 -13.55 25.59 -13.21
CA LYS A 320 -13.77 25.97 -14.61
C LYS A 320 -12.55 25.54 -15.42
N ILE A 321 -12.72 24.53 -16.27
CA ILE A 321 -11.68 24.06 -17.19
C ILE A 321 -11.27 25.25 -18.08
N GLY A 322 -10.04 25.74 -17.90
CA GLY A 322 -9.51 26.91 -18.61
C GLY A 322 -8.91 28.01 -17.72
N GLN A 323 -9.12 28.01 -16.40
CA GLN A 323 -8.46 28.96 -15.50
C GLN A 323 -7.46 28.26 -14.58
N SER A 324 -6.18 28.51 -14.81
CA SER A 324 -5.12 28.30 -13.82
C SER A 324 -5.20 29.38 -12.72
N GLU A 325 -4.54 29.13 -11.59
CA GLU A 325 -4.48 30.01 -10.40
C GLU A 325 -3.90 31.41 -10.70
N TYR A 326 -3.34 31.61 -11.90
CA TYR A 326 -2.80 32.89 -12.41
C TYR A 326 -3.35 33.27 -13.79
N GLY A 327 -4.61 32.91 -14.11
CA GLY A 327 -5.32 33.49 -15.26
C GLY A 327 -4.76 33.18 -16.66
N LEU A 328 -3.79 32.27 -16.80
CA LEU A 328 -3.26 31.82 -18.09
C LEU A 328 -3.87 30.47 -18.49
N PRO A 329 -4.21 30.26 -19.78
CA PRO A 329 -4.76 29.00 -20.25
C PRO A 329 -3.72 27.87 -20.12
N LEU A 330 -4.18 26.70 -19.67
CA LEU A 330 -3.37 25.50 -19.53
C LEU A 330 -2.95 25.01 -20.93
N GLN A 331 -1.75 25.36 -21.39
CA GLN A 331 -1.11 24.60 -22.47
C GLN A 331 -0.74 23.22 -21.92
N SER A 332 -1.39 22.20 -22.46
CA SER A 332 -1.20 20.79 -22.15
C SER A 332 0.29 20.39 -22.18
N ALA A 333 0.77 19.78 -21.10
CA ALA A 333 2.12 19.27 -20.96
C ALA A 333 2.33 17.91 -21.67
N ALA A 334 2.05 17.83 -22.98
CA ALA A 334 2.38 16.67 -23.82
C ALA A 334 2.83 17.12 -25.23
N PRO A 335 4.10 16.97 -25.61
CA PRO A 335 4.63 17.45 -26.89
C PRO A 335 4.53 16.36 -27.96
N SER A 336 3.32 15.98 -28.38
CA SER A 336 3.15 15.10 -29.55
C SER A 336 1.68 14.92 -29.95
N SER A 337 1.03 15.99 -30.40
CA SER A 337 -0.07 15.95 -31.39
C SER A 337 -0.32 17.37 -31.92
N PRO A 338 -0.50 17.60 -33.22
CA PRO A 338 -0.65 18.94 -33.78
C PRO A 338 -1.97 19.57 -33.35
N ALA A 339 -1.94 20.85 -33.02
CA ALA A 339 -3.12 21.67 -32.79
C ALA A 339 -3.97 21.72 -34.07
N THR A 340 -5.19 21.19 -34.03
CA THR A 340 -6.18 21.41 -35.09
C THR A 340 -6.59 22.89 -35.09
N PRO A 341 -6.52 23.58 -36.24
CA PRO A 341 -6.82 25.00 -36.34
C PRO A 341 -8.30 25.27 -36.10
N SER A 342 -8.58 26.33 -35.36
CA SER A 342 -9.91 26.92 -35.22
C SER A 342 -10.41 27.39 -36.59
N ALA A 343 -11.35 26.64 -37.18
CA ALA A 343 -12.09 27.06 -38.35
C ALA A 343 -13.19 28.05 -37.94
N SER A 344 -13.11 29.22 -38.55
CA SER A 344 -14.04 30.33 -38.50
C SER A 344 -15.46 29.95 -38.94
N GLY A 345 -16.45 30.42 -38.19
CA GLY A 345 -17.82 30.65 -38.66
C GLY A 345 -18.78 29.46 -38.53
N GLY A 346 -19.64 29.51 -37.51
CA GLY A 346 -20.82 28.64 -37.41
C GLY A 346 -20.89 27.84 -36.10
N SER A 347 -21.48 28.47 -35.07
CA SER A 347 -22.18 27.86 -33.93
C SER A 347 -21.89 26.38 -33.62
N PHE A 348 -20.80 26.09 -32.92
CA PHE A 348 -20.67 24.89 -32.08
C PHE A 348 -20.05 25.30 -30.75
N ASP A 349 -20.91 25.65 -29.79
CA ASP A 349 -20.54 25.82 -28.38
C ASP A 349 -20.06 24.47 -27.83
N PHE A 350 -18.76 24.35 -27.53
CA PHE A 350 -18.28 23.28 -26.65
C PHE A 350 -18.88 23.48 -25.26
N LYS A 351 -19.99 22.77 -25.00
CA LYS A 351 -20.74 22.85 -23.74
C LYS A 351 -19.89 22.36 -22.56
N ARG A 352 -19.97 23.14 -21.48
CA ARG A 352 -19.23 23.10 -20.21
C ARG A 352 -19.42 21.78 -19.46
N ILE A 353 -18.34 21.08 -19.09
CA ILE A 353 -18.41 19.86 -18.24
C ILE A 353 -18.64 20.31 -16.79
N HIS A 354 -19.67 19.78 -16.12
CA HIS A 354 -20.11 20.19 -14.77
C HIS A 354 -19.97 19.10 -13.68
N SER A 355 -19.57 17.88 -14.05
CA SER A 355 -19.22 16.80 -13.12
C SER A 355 -18.36 15.74 -13.80
N ILE A 356 -17.30 15.29 -13.13
CA ILE A 356 -16.36 14.31 -13.71
C ILE A 356 -16.98 12.91 -13.79
N SER A 357 -17.87 12.56 -12.87
CA SER A 357 -18.58 11.27 -12.92
C SER A 357 -19.83 11.31 -13.78
N ASP A 358 -20.33 12.49 -14.13
CA ASP A 358 -21.62 12.62 -14.81
C ASP A 358 -21.60 13.72 -15.87
N MET A 359 -21.22 13.31 -17.07
CA MET A 359 -21.07 14.19 -18.22
C MET A 359 -22.41 14.65 -18.82
N SER A 360 -23.56 14.10 -18.40
CA SER A 360 -24.89 14.48 -18.92
C SER A 360 -25.44 15.79 -18.34
N TYR A 361 -24.75 16.39 -17.35
CA TYR A 361 -25.15 17.63 -16.67
C TYR A 361 -24.92 18.88 -17.54
N LEU A 362 -25.43 18.89 -18.78
CA LEU A 362 -24.95 19.78 -19.85
C LEU A 362 -25.89 20.93 -20.24
N ASN A 363 -26.97 21.24 -19.51
CA ASN A 363 -28.02 22.09 -20.10
C ASN A 363 -28.58 23.29 -19.33
N HIS A 364 -28.05 23.69 -18.17
CA HIS A 364 -28.49 24.96 -17.55
C HIS A 364 -27.37 26.02 -17.43
N LYS A 365 -27.61 27.17 -18.06
CA LYS A 365 -26.82 28.40 -17.89
C LYS A 365 -27.00 28.90 -16.46
N TRP A 366 -26.12 28.49 -15.56
CA TRP A 366 -25.87 29.21 -14.33
C TRP A 366 -24.68 30.15 -14.51
N ASP A 367 -24.89 31.44 -14.23
CA ASP A 367 -23.82 32.43 -14.08
C ASP A 367 -23.05 32.24 -12.75
N SER A 368 -23.56 31.41 -11.84
CA SER A 368 -22.93 31.05 -10.56
C SER A 368 -23.09 29.54 -10.32
N GLU A 369 -21.98 28.80 -10.27
CA GLU A 369 -22.01 27.37 -9.95
C GLU A 369 -22.52 27.16 -8.51
N PRO A 370 -23.56 26.34 -8.29
CA PRO A 370 -24.04 26.07 -6.94
C PRO A 370 -22.95 25.35 -6.13
N ASN A 371 -22.74 25.81 -4.89
CA ASN A 371 -21.86 25.13 -3.94
C ASN A 371 -22.42 23.73 -3.67
N ARG A 372 -21.62 22.69 -3.89
CA ARG A 372 -22.01 21.31 -3.59
C ARG A 372 -21.46 20.92 -2.23
N LYS A 373 -22.29 20.25 -1.43
CA LYS A 373 -21.87 19.68 -0.15
C LYS A 373 -21.55 18.19 -0.31
N GLY A 374 -20.39 17.79 0.18
CA GLY A 374 -19.95 16.41 0.27
C GLY A 374 -19.96 15.93 1.72
N VAL A 375 -20.25 14.65 1.92
CA VAL A 375 -20.19 13.99 3.24
C VAL A 375 -19.41 12.69 3.08
N ILE A 376 -18.54 12.39 4.05
CA ILE A 376 -17.82 11.12 4.11
C ILE A 376 -17.92 10.53 5.51
N VAL A 377 -18.41 9.31 5.59
CA VAL A 377 -18.69 8.60 6.84
C VAL A 377 -17.74 7.39 6.95
N PRO A 378 -16.90 7.31 7.99
CA PRO A 378 -16.07 6.14 8.25
C PRO A 378 -16.89 5.04 8.91
N VAL A 379 -16.77 3.79 8.44
CA VAL A 379 -17.42 2.62 9.05
C VAL A 379 -16.41 1.48 9.15
N LYS A 380 -16.44 0.72 10.25
CA LYS A 380 -15.53 -0.41 10.44
C LYS A 380 -15.97 -1.59 9.58
N TYR A 381 -17.25 -1.94 9.70
CA TYR A 381 -17.94 -2.95 8.90
C TYR A 381 -19.11 -2.33 8.16
N LEU A 382 -19.62 -3.05 7.16
CA LEU A 382 -20.75 -2.58 6.35
C LEU A 382 -22.05 -2.48 7.17
N ASP A 383 -22.22 -3.34 8.16
CA ASP A 383 -23.42 -3.38 9.01
C ASP A 383 -23.55 -2.13 9.90
N ASP A 384 -22.42 -1.51 10.26
CA ASP A 384 -22.39 -0.27 11.05
C ASP A 384 -22.77 0.98 10.23
N ALA A 385 -22.97 0.84 8.92
CA ALA A 385 -23.21 1.98 8.04
C ALA A 385 -24.56 2.64 8.25
N GLU A 386 -25.58 1.90 8.69
CA GLU A 386 -26.94 2.42 8.85
C GLU A 386 -27.01 3.51 9.93
N ASP A 387 -26.38 3.27 11.08
CA ASP A 387 -26.43 4.18 12.23
C ASP A 387 -25.76 5.52 11.94
N LEU A 388 -24.56 5.48 11.36
CA LEU A 388 -23.78 6.68 11.07
C LEU A 388 -24.32 7.44 9.84
N LEU A 389 -24.91 6.75 8.88
CA LEU A 389 -25.52 7.38 7.71
C LEU A 389 -26.76 8.20 8.10
N GLY A 390 -27.56 7.71 9.06
CA GLY A 390 -28.67 8.49 9.64
C GLY A 390 -28.21 9.83 10.21
N LYS A 391 -27.21 9.81 11.12
CA LYS A 391 -26.62 11.02 11.70
C LYS A 391 -26.02 11.96 10.63
N ALA A 392 -25.34 11.39 9.64
CA ALA A 392 -24.71 12.16 8.58
C ALA A 392 -25.72 12.90 7.69
N LEU A 393 -26.88 12.28 7.40
CA LEU A 393 -27.95 12.89 6.60
C LEU A 393 -28.60 14.10 7.28
N GLU A 394 -28.62 14.15 8.61
CA GLU A 394 -29.21 15.26 9.36
C GLU A 394 -28.48 16.59 9.11
N THR A 395 -27.17 16.53 8.86
CA THR A 395 -26.31 17.71 8.60
C THR A 395 -26.45 18.32 7.21
N LEU A 396 -27.12 17.62 6.28
CA LEU A 396 -27.41 18.13 4.95
C LEU A 396 -28.68 19.00 5.01
N ALA A 397 -28.72 20.10 4.26
CA ALA A 397 -29.94 20.92 4.23
C ALA A 397 -31.13 20.13 3.65
N LEU A 398 -32.30 20.24 4.29
CA LEU A 398 -33.55 19.72 3.74
C LEU A 398 -33.92 20.48 2.46
N SER A 399 -34.41 19.75 1.46
CA SER A 399 -34.96 20.31 0.23
C SER A 399 -36.10 21.30 0.53
N ASP A 400 -36.18 22.39 -0.24
CA ASP A 400 -37.21 23.43 -0.08
C ASP A 400 -38.64 22.86 -0.24
N LYS A 401 -38.81 21.70 -0.88
CA LYS A 401 -40.08 20.96 -0.96
C LYS A 401 -40.50 20.34 0.39
N ALA A 402 -39.55 19.88 1.21
CA ALA A 402 -39.81 19.31 2.53
C ALA A 402 -40.13 20.40 3.58
N ARG A 403 -39.44 21.56 3.51
CA ARG A 403 -39.74 22.74 4.36
C ARG A 403 -41.18 23.27 4.19
N LYS A 404 -41.75 23.15 2.99
CA LYS A 404 -43.14 23.55 2.71
C LYS A 404 -44.20 22.55 3.20
N ARG A 405 -43.83 21.29 3.47
CA ARG A 405 -44.76 20.27 3.99
C ARG A 405 -44.90 20.28 5.52
N SER A 406 -43.92 20.81 6.25
CA SER A 406 -43.89 20.78 7.73
C SER A 406 -44.57 21.96 8.43
N THR A 407 -45.11 22.94 7.69
CA THR A 407 -45.84 24.08 8.27
C THR A 407 -47.35 23.94 8.01
N PRO A 408 -48.18 23.67 9.04
CA PRO A 408 -49.63 23.70 8.89
C PRO A 408 -50.06 25.15 8.63
N GLY A 409 -50.50 25.41 7.40
CA GLY A 409 -50.89 26.75 6.96
C GLY A 409 -52.16 27.24 7.65
N LEU A 410 -52.01 28.23 8.54
CA LEU A 410 -53.07 29.15 8.94
C LEU A 410 -52.43 30.52 9.14
N ILE A 411 -52.26 31.31 8.07
CA ILE A 411 -52.71 32.72 7.87
C ILE A 411 -52.31 33.12 6.42
N PRO A 412 -53.21 33.59 5.54
CA PRO A 412 -52.82 34.26 4.31
C PRO A 412 -52.39 35.72 4.63
N ASP A 413 -51.10 36.02 4.56
CA ASP A 413 -50.61 37.40 4.70
C ASP A 413 -50.90 38.20 3.40
N LEU A 414 -51.76 39.21 3.52
CA LEU A 414 -52.21 40.11 2.45
C LEU A 414 -51.34 41.37 2.35
N SER A 415 -50.02 41.26 2.54
CA SER A 415 -49.08 42.37 2.38
C SER A 415 -48.46 42.41 0.97
N GLY A 416 -49.31 42.67 -0.03
CA GLY A 416 -48.88 42.90 -1.41
C GLY A 416 -48.05 44.18 -1.54
N LYS A 417 -46.72 44.09 -1.47
CA LYS A 417 -45.80 45.13 -1.97
C LYS A 417 -44.63 44.52 -2.74
N ARG A 418 -44.54 44.96 -4.00
CA ARG A 418 -43.52 44.66 -5.03
C ARG A 418 -42.11 44.49 -4.44
N LYS A 419 -41.62 43.25 -4.41
CA LYS A 419 -40.19 42.90 -4.37
C LYS A 419 -39.79 42.50 -5.80
N PRO A 420 -38.61 42.91 -6.32
CA PRO A 420 -38.18 42.46 -7.64
C PRO A 420 -38.16 40.93 -7.66
N THR A 421 -38.63 40.36 -8.76
CA THR A 421 -38.69 38.92 -9.00
C THR A 421 -37.28 38.34 -8.92
N THR A 422 -36.88 37.87 -7.73
CA THR A 422 -35.83 36.87 -7.62
C THR A 422 -36.34 35.65 -8.35
N ALA A 423 -35.67 35.29 -9.45
CA ALA A 423 -35.96 34.10 -10.22
C ALA A 423 -36.19 32.93 -9.27
N LYS A 424 -37.35 32.27 -9.39
CA LYS A 424 -37.55 30.94 -8.82
C LYS A 424 -36.46 30.07 -9.41
N VAL A 425 -35.46 29.71 -8.61
CA VAL A 425 -34.51 28.67 -8.96
C VAL A 425 -35.32 27.38 -8.95
N ASP A 426 -35.45 26.71 -10.10
CA ASP A 426 -35.99 25.36 -10.15
C ASP A 426 -35.08 24.47 -9.29
N SER A 427 -35.52 24.22 -8.06
CA SER A 427 -34.82 23.52 -6.99
C SER A 427 -34.89 22.00 -7.13
N ASP A 428 -34.86 21.48 -8.35
CA ASP A 428 -35.03 20.04 -8.64
C ASP A 428 -33.71 19.32 -8.95
N GLU A 429 -32.58 20.00 -8.87
CA GLU A 429 -31.28 19.39 -9.15
C GLU A 429 -30.59 18.86 -7.88
N LEU A 430 -30.45 17.53 -7.82
CA LEU A 430 -29.64 16.85 -6.81
C LEU A 430 -28.18 17.33 -6.90
N SER A 431 -27.63 17.80 -5.79
CA SER A 431 -26.30 18.45 -5.77
C SER A 431 -25.33 17.81 -4.78
N ALA A 432 -25.81 17.19 -3.71
CA ALA A 432 -24.98 16.65 -2.64
C ALA A 432 -24.36 15.29 -3.01
N VAL A 433 -23.22 14.98 -2.40
CA VAL A 433 -22.50 13.71 -2.61
C VAL A 433 -22.20 13.06 -1.27
N ILE A 434 -22.48 11.77 -1.14
CA ILE A 434 -22.14 10.99 0.06
C ILE A 434 -21.12 9.91 -0.30
N ASN A 435 -20.11 9.74 0.53
CA ASN A 435 -19.17 8.62 0.47
C ASN A 435 -19.24 7.85 1.80
N VAL A 436 -19.40 6.54 1.75
CA VAL A 436 -19.32 5.64 2.91
C VAL A 436 -18.00 4.90 2.81
N ALA A 437 -17.12 5.14 3.77
CA ALA A 437 -15.75 4.69 3.77
C ALA A 437 -15.61 3.48 4.70
N VAL A 438 -15.64 2.27 4.12
CA VAL A 438 -15.59 0.99 4.84
C VAL A 438 -14.14 0.53 4.99
N ARG A 439 -13.71 0.28 6.22
CA ARG A 439 -12.35 -0.24 6.52
C ARG A 439 -12.16 -1.65 5.98
N ASP A 440 -13.06 -2.57 6.34
CA ASP A 440 -13.01 -3.96 5.89
C ASP A 440 -14.36 -4.43 5.35
N ALA A 441 -14.37 -4.86 4.09
CA ALA A 441 -15.57 -5.38 3.45
C ALA A 441 -15.82 -6.87 3.75
N GLU A 442 -14.89 -7.55 4.46
CA GLU A 442 -14.88 -8.97 4.88
C GLU A 442 -14.92 -10.01 3.74
N SER A 443 -15.75 -9.77 2.72
CA SER A 443 -15.88 -10.58 1.52
C SER A 443 -15.10 -9.97 0.37
N LYS A 444 -14.56 -10.84 -0.50
CA LYS A 444 -13.91 -10.45 -1.76
C LYS A 444 -14.88 -10.51 -2.95
N SER A 445 -16.09 -11.04 -2.75
CA SER A 445 -17.09 -11.21 -3.81
C SER A 445 -17.92 -9.94 -3.98
N ASP A 446 -17.83 -9.33 -5.15
CA ASP A 446 -18.59 -8.11 -5.48
C ASP A 446 -20.11 -8.33 -5.37
N GLN A 447 -20.59 -9.55 -5.66
CA GLN A 447 -22.02 -9.89 -5.57
C GLN A 447 -22.52 -9.93 -4.12
N GLU A 448 -21.71 -10.44 -3.20
CA GLU A 448 -22.07 -10.51 -1.78
C GLU A 448 -22.09 -9.12 -1.16
N ILE A 449 -21.08 -8.30 -1.46
CA ILE A 449 -21.03 -6.91 -1.01
C ILE A 449 -22.24 -6.13 -1.53
N LEU A 450 -22.58 -6.26 -2.81
CA LEU A 450 -23.76 -5.61 -3.38
C LEU A 450 -25.07 -6.07 -2.72
N SER A 451 -25.20 -7.35 -2.38
CA SER A 451 -26.40 -7.87 -1.71
C SER A 451 -26.62 -7.27 -0.31
N ARG A 452 -25.54 -6.85 0.36
CA ARG A 452 -25.60 -6.17 1.66
C ARG A 452 -25.79 -4.64 1.51
N ILE A 453 -25.21 -4.01 0.49
CA ILE A 453 -25.34 -2.55 0.28
C ILE A 453 -26.73 -2.16 -0.22
N VAL A 454 -27.34 -2.95 -1.12
CA VAL A 454 -28.64 -2.60 -1.74
C VAL A 454 -29.76 -2.37 -0.72
N PRO A 455 -29.96 -3.24 0.30
CA PRO A 455 -30.94 -3.00 1.36
C PRO A 455 -30.75 -1.67 2.09
N ILE A 456 -29.50 -1.33 2.45
CA ILE A 456 -29.15 -0.07 3.14
C ILE A 456 -29.59 1.13 2.29
N VAL A 457 -29.31 1.11 0.99
CA VAL A 457 -29.67 2.22 0.08
C VAL A 457 -31.19 2.33 -0.09
N GLU A 458 -31.92 1.21 -0.16
CA GLU A 458 -33.39 1.24 -0.29
C GLU A 458 -34.07 1.77 0.98
N GLN A 459 -33.53 1.45 2.17
CA GLN A 459 -34.02 1.96 3.45
C GLN A 459 -33.91 3.48 3.56
N PHE A 460 -32.78 4.07 3.16
CA PHE A 460 -32.54 5.52 3.25
C PHE A 460 -32.94 6.30 1.99
N LYS A 461 -33.62 5.66 1.04
CA LYS A 461 -33.95 6.25 -0.27
C LYS A 461 -34.73 7.56 -0.19
N GLU A 462 -35.76 7.61 0.66
CA GLU A 462 -36.58 8.81 0.81
C GLU A 462 -35.78 9.96 1.44
N ASP A 463 -34.93 9.66 2.43
CA ASP A 463 -34.09 10.65 3.10
C ASP A 463 -33.01 11.20 2.16
N LEU A 464 -32.38 10.34 1.36
CA LEU A 464 -31.42 10.73 0.33
C LEU A 464 -32.04 11.70 -0.69
N LEU A 465 -33.29 11.44 -1.10
CA LEU A 465 -34.02 12.29 -2.02
C LEU A 465 -34.41 13.63 -1.37
N ASN A 466 -34.88 13.59 -0.11
CA ASN A 466 -35.26 14.78 0.66
C ASN A 466 -34.08 15.72 0.96
N ARG A 467 -32.86 15.20 0.98
CA ARG A 467 -31.62 15.96 1.22
C ARG A 467 -30.88 16.31 -0.09
N ASN A 468 -31.53 16.14 -1.25
CA ASN A 468 -30.98 16.43 -2.59
C ASN A 468 -29.64 15.72 -2.89
N VAL A 469 -29.48 14.48 -2.43
CA VAL A 469 -28.28 13.67 -2.67
C VAL A 469 -28.29 13.11 -4.07
N ARG A 470 -27.25 13.43 -4.86
CA ARG A 470 -27.11 13.00 -6.25
C ARG A 470 -26.47 11.63 -6.37
N ARG A 471 -25.46 11.35 -5.56
CA ARG A 471 -24.76 10.07 -5.58
C ARG A 471 -24.32 9.68 -4.17
N ILE A 472 -24.42 8.38 -3.89
CA ILE A 472 -23.84 7.74 -2.72
C ILE A 472 -22.81 6.70 -3.20
N THR A 473 -21.61 6.75 -2.64
CA THR A 473 -20.50 5.88 -3.04
C THR A 473 -19.99 5.10 -1.84
N PHE A 474 -20.04 3.77 -1.88
CA PHE A 474 -19.40 2.90 -0.89
C PHE A 474 -17.98 2.57 -1.34
N ILE A 475 -17.01 2.89 -0.50
CA ILE A 475 -15.59 2.64 -0.68
C ILE A 475 -15.24 1.44 0.20
N CYS A 476 -14.98 0.30 -0.41
CA CYS A 476 -14.72 -0.96 0.28
C CYS A 476 -13.22 -1.25 0.30
N GLY A 477 -12.58 -1.03 1.45
CA GLY A 477 -11.18 -1.37 1.68
C GLY A 477 -10.89 -2.87 1.61
N ARG A 478 -9.65 -3.22 1.29
CA ARG A 478 -9.14 -4.60 1.26
C ARG A 478 -7.79 -4.65 1.98
N ASN A 479 -7.65 -5.56 2.93
CA ASN A 479 -6.43 -5.73 3.74
C ASN A 479 -5.21 -6.25 2.96
N ASP A 480 -5.41 -6.89 1.81
CA ASP A 480 -4.33 -7.44 0.98
C ASP A 480 -3.54 -6.37 0.18
N GLY A 481 -3.86 -5.08 0.33
CA GLY A 481 -3.27 -4.00 -0.48
C GLY A 481 -3.78 -3.94 -1.91
N ALA A 482 -4.87 -4.67 -2.20
CA ALA A 482 -5.60 -4.53 -3.45
C ALA A 482 -6.32 -3.17 -3.48
N TYR A 483 -6.53 -2.63 -4.69
CA TYR A 483 -7.25 -1.37 -4.85
C TYR A 483 -8.70 -1.51 -4.32
N PRO A 484 -9.23 -0.48 -3.62
CA PRO A 484 -10.57 -0.55 -3.03
C PRO A 484 -11.67 -0.70 -4.08
N GLY A 485 -12.76 -1.37 -3.69
CA GLY A 485 -13.97 -1.47 -4.50
C GLY A 485 -14.82 -0.21 -4.35
N TYR A 486 -15.39 0.29 -5.45
CA TYR A 486 -16.27 1.46 -5.45
C TYR A 486 -17.66 1.07 -5.97
N TYR A 487 -18.67 1.23 -5.12
CA TYR A 487 -20.07 0.97 -5.47
C TYR A 487 -20.84 2.28 -5.41
N THR A 488 -21.20 2.84 -6.57
CA THR A 488 -21.87 4.14 -6.65
C THR A 488 -23.32 3.97 -7.06
N PHE A 489 -24.23 4.53 -6.28
CA PHE A 489 -25.65 4.62 -6.59
C PHE A 489 -25.98 6.07 -6.93
N ARG A 490 -26.68 6.28 -8.04
CA ARG A 490 -27.06 7.62 -8.51
C ARG A 490 -28.55 7.85 -8.34
N GLY A 491 -28.91 9.07 -7.98
CA GLY A 491 -30.30 9.48 -7.86
C GLY A 491 -31.04 9.45 -9.20
N PRO A 492 -32.37 9.51 -9.16
CA PRO A 492 -33.22 9.48 -10.35
C PRO A 492 -32.92 10.67 -11.29
N GLU A 493 -32.78 10.41 -12.59
CA GLU A 493 -32.64 11.48 -13.59
C GLU A 493 -33.94 12.30 -13.69
N PRO A 494 -33.87 13.62 -13.91
CA PRO A 494 -35.03 14.41 -14.31
C PRO A 494 -35.45 13.98 -15.72
N SER A 495 -36.40 13.06 -15.82
CA SER A 495 -36.94 12.59 -17.10
C SER A 495 -37.57 13.76 -17.86
N THR A 496 -37.10 14.02 -19.08
CA THR A 496 -37.89 14.71 -20.10
C THR A 496 -39.21 13.96 -20.28
N ALA A 497 -40.32 14.59 -19.90
CA ALA A 497 -41.65 14.03 -20.04
C ALA A 497 -42.02 13.91 -21.52
N THR A 498 -41.75 12.75 -22.13
CA THR A 498 -42.45 12.31 -23.36
C THR A 498 -42.48 10.78 -23.45
N SER A 499 -43.35 10.15 -22.68
CA SER A 499 -44.19 9.01 -23.10
C SER A 499 -44.93 8.46 -21.88
N ALA A 500 -46.18 8.08 -22.10
CA ALA A 500 -47.13 7.71 -21.08
C ALA A 500 -46.79 6.36 -20.44
N THR A 501 -45.96 6.38 -19.40
CA THR A 501 -45.88 5.37 -18.33
C THR A 501 -45.06 6.01 -17.21
N LEU A 502 -45.65 6.22 -16.04
CA LEU A 502 -44.97 6.75 -14.85
C LEU A 502 -43.82 5.81 -14.45
N PRO A 503 -42.53 6.22 -14.49
CA PRO A 503 -41.47 5.49 -13.83
C PRO A 503 -41.34 6.00 -12.39
N VAL A 504 -41.29 5.07 -11.44
CA VAL A 504 -40.95 5.39 -10.04
C VAL A 504 -39.47 5.82 -9.99
N PRO A 505 -39.12 6.93 -9.34
CA PRO A 505 -37.72 7.35 -9.21
C PRO A 505 -36.94 6.33 -8.36
N SER A 506 -36.01 5.60 -8.98
CA SER A 506 -35.14 4.62 -8.31
C SER A 506 -33.67 5.01 -8.43
N PHE A 507 -32.89 4.79 -7.36
CA PHE A 507 -31.43 4.85 -7.46
C PHE A 507 -30.92 3.68 -8.29
N VAL A 508 -30.16 3.95 -9.35
CA VAL A 508 -29.63 2.89 -10.22
C VAL A 508 -28.20 2.56 -9.78
N PRO A 509 -27.86 1.27 -9.53
CA PRO A 509 -26.49 0.88 -9.24
C PRO A 509 -25.63 1.06 -10.49
N VAL A 510 -24.59 1.87 -10.39
CA VAL A 510 -23.51 1.95 -11.39
C VAL A 510 -22.27 1.35 -10.76
N VAL A 511 -22.05 0.06 -11.01
CA VAL A 511 -20.83 -0.63 -10.56
C VAL A 511 -19.69 -0.21 -11.47
N SER A 512 -18.91 0.77 -11.03
CA SER A 512 -17.65 1.12 -11.68
C SER A 512 -16.52 0.38 -10.96
N VAL A 513 -16.22 -0.83 -11.41
CA VAL A 513 -15.01 -1.54 -10.94
C VAL A 513 -13.81 -0.85 -11.58
N MET A 514 -13.29 0.22 -10.95
CA MET A 514 -11.97 0.74 -11.30
C MET A 514 -10.92 -0.28 -10.87
N ARG A 515 -10.62 -1.23 -11.76
CA ARG A 515 -9.43 -2.06 -11.64
C ARG A 515 -8.23 -1.16 -11.97
N SER A 516 -7.18 -1.24 -11.16
CA SER A 516 -5.90 -0.60 -11.43
C SER A 516 -5.49 -0.86 -12.89
N PRO A 517 -5.02 0.14 -13.65
CA PRO A 517 -4.38 -0.13 -14.92
C PRO A 517 -3.22 -1.11 -14.67
N PRO A 518 -2.97 -2.09 -15.55
CA PRO A 518 -1.78 -2.91 -15.43
C PRO A 518 -0.56 -1.98 -15.37
N PRO A 519 0.48 -2.31 -14.58
CA PRO A 519 1.70 -1.52 -14.59
C PRO A 519 2.15 -1.40 -16.04
N SER A 520 2.29 -0.17 -16.52
CA SER A 520 2.83 0.11 -17.84
C SER A 520 4.18 -0.59 -17.91
N THR A 521 4.27 -1.56 -18.82
CA THR A 521 5.48 -2.33 -19.15
C THR A 521 6.66 -1.45 -19.49
#